data_AF-A0A524JI22-F1
#
_entry.id   AF-A0A524JI22-F1
#
_cell.length_a   1.000
_cell.length_b   1.000
_cell.length_c   1.000
_cell.angle_alpha   90.00
_cell.angle_beta   90.00
_cell.angle_gamma   90.00
#
_symmetry.space_group_name_H-M   'P 1'
#
loop_
_entity.id
_entity.type
_entity.pdbx_description
1 polymer ?
#
loop_
_entity_poly.entity_id
_entity_poly.type
_entity_poly.pdbx_seq_one_letter_code
_entity_poly.pdbx_strand_id
1 'polypeptide(L)'
;MKRTIVFLLVVFLQFAGGYARQGGPQDPGKEWTGTTEQKIWGLMTVWAQTKACFPHVARLQELKWDEKARECIGRVVEAKDMESYYLILMELVARLRDSHTYVIPPWGRMTPGYDLPPLEIGVVGERFYVLRAGESDELAAQRIYPGLEILEIGDHGPIRQQFNEKILKYYTRGSKQADEAVLVFYLLYGPRGEKVRLQVRDTDGGIRNVLLTRNSAGKDGAPFMYRFLENLFTPSIQSRMLADGTCYVNVPNFEARNTRLADDFRKLVDSLDPALTRGLILDLRYNSGAPAASPPRSPAA
;
A
#
# COMPACT_ATOMS: atom_id res chain seq x y z
N MET A 1 -49.09 -27.66 -10.70
CA MET A 1 -48.02 -26.85 -10.08
C MET A 1 -46.78 -26.95 -10.95
N LYS A 2 -46.48 -25.89 -11.74
CA LYS A 2 -45.31 -25.86 -12.64
C LYS A 2 -44.10 -25.33 -11.85
N ARG A 3 -43.02 -26.11 -11.78
CA ARG A 3 -41.74 -25.71 -11.19
C ARG A 3 -40.97 -24.91 -12.23
N THR A 4 -40.82 -23.61 -12.01
CA THR A 4 -39.97 -22.74 -12.81
C THR A 4 -38.54 -22.86 -12.30
N ILE A 5 -37.66 -23.50 -13.07
CA ILE A 5 -36.22 -23.51 -12.82
C ILE A 5 -35.65 -22.22 -13.40
N VAL A 6 -35.19 -21.32 -12.53
CA VAL A 6 -34.48 -20.10 -12.94
C VAL A 6 -32.99 -20.43 -13.03
N PHE A 7 -32.45 -20.46 -14.25
CA PHE A 7 -31.01 -20.47 -14.47
C PHE A 7 -30.47 -19.07 -14.22
N LEU A 8 -29.74 -18.90 -13.11
CA LEU A 8 -29.04 -17.67 -12.79
C LEU A 8 -27.66 -17.74 -13.46
N LEU A 9 -27.53 -17.11 -14.62
CA LEU A 9 -26.29 -16.98 -15.36
C LEU A 9 -25.41 -15.94 -14.63
N VAL A 10 -24.56 -16.40 -13.72
CA VAL A 10 -23.58 -15.54 -13.03
C VAL A 10 -22.37 -15.36 -13.94
N VAL A 11 -22.32 -14.23 -14.64
CA VAL A 11 -21.14 -13.81 -15.41
C VAL A 11 -20.13 -13.21 -14.44
N PHE A 12 -19.12 -14.00 -14.06
CA PHE A 12 -17.94 -13.50 -13.35
C PHE A 12 -16.98 -12.87 -14.37
N LEU A 13 -16.97 -11.54 -14.46
CA LEU A 13 -15.97 -10.82 -15.24
C LEU A 13 -14.64 -10.82 -14.47
N GLN A 14 -13.64 -11.47 -15.05
CA GLN A 14 -12.32 -11.64 -14.46
C GLN A 14 -11.55 -10.32 -14.38
N PHE A 15 -11.07 -9.98 -13.19
CA PHE A 15 -10.07 -8.95 -12.97
C PHE A 15 -8.68 -9.55 -13.20
N ALA A 16 -8.01 -9.17 -14.28
CA ALA A 16 -6.62 -9.56 -14.52
C ALA A 16 -5.70 -8.74 -13.60
N GLY A 17 -5.35 -9.33 -12.45
CA GLY A 17 -4.31 -8.81 -11.57
C GLY A 17 -2.92 -8.96 -12.20
N GLY A 18 -2.45 -7.90 -12.86
CA GLY A 18 -1.05 -7.77 -13.24
C GLY A 18 -0.21 -7.32 -12.04
N TYR A 19 0.43 -8.28 -11.37
CA TYR A 19 1.64 -7.96 -10.60
C TYR A 19 2.68 -7.38 -11.56
N ALA A 20 3.34 -6.30 -11.16
CA ALA A 20 4.40 -5.65 -11.92
C ALA A 20 5.45 -6.70 -12.34
N ARG A 21 5.41 -7.11 -13.60
CA ARG A 21 6.55 -7.74 -14.26
C ARG A 21 7.62 -6.66 -14.35
N GLN A 22 8.80 -6.93 -13.81
CA GLN A 22 10.01 -6.31 -14.34
C GLN A 22 9.98 -6.52 -15.86
N GLY A 23 9.91 -5.44 -16.62
CA GLY A 23 10.13 -5.43 -18.06
C GLY A 23 9.44 -6.53 -18.88
N GLY A 24 8.15 -6.80 -18.63
CA GLY A 24 7.36 -7.49 -19.66
C GLY A 24 7.27 -6.60 -20.90
N PRO A 25 7.31 -7.16 -22.13
CA PRO A 25 7.19 -6.34 -23.34
C PRO A 25 5.94 -5.48 -23.19
N GLN A 26 6.11 -4.15 -23.27
CA GLN A 26 5.00 -3.25 -23.51
C GLN A 26 4.23 -3.85 -24.68
N ASP A 27 2.92 -4.04 -24.53
CA ASP A 27 2.07 -4.38 -25.66
C ASP A 27 2.34 -3.29 -26.73
N PRO A 28 3.00 -3.61 -27.85
CA PRO A 28 3.52 -2.60 -28.79
C PRO A 28 2.40 -1.78 -29.44
N GLY A 29 1.13 -2.09 -29.17
CA GLY A 29 -0.06 -1.45 -29.75
C GLY A 29 -0.79 -0.43 -28.88
N LYS A 30 -0.34 -0.10 -27.66
CA LYS A 30 -0.97 1.00 -26.87
C LYS A 30 0.04 1.91 -26.20
N GLU A 31 0.86 2.57 -27.02
CA GLU A 31 1.59 3.76 -26.57
C GLU A 31 0.60 4.84 -26.07
N TRP A 32 1.00 5.56 -25.02
CA TRP A 32 0.28 6.75 -24.60
C TRP A 32 0.42 7.83 -25.68
N THR A 33 -0.68 8.16 -26.35
CA THR A 33 -0.72 9.17 -27.41
C THR A 33 -1.08 10.55 -26.86
N GLY A 34 -1.64 10.61 -25.64
CA GLY A 34 -2.01 11.86 -24.98
C GLY A 34 -3.15 12.63 -25.64
N THR A 35 -3.83 12.01 -26.63
CA THR A 35 -4.94 12.63 -27.35
C THR A 35 -6.13 12.83 -26.42
N THR A 36 -6.94 13.86 -26.72
CA THR A 36 -8.19 14.14 -26.01
C THR A 36 -9.10 12.91 -25.95
N GLU A 37 -9.23 12.19 -27.06
CA GLU A 37 -10.01 10.96 -27.14
C GLU A 37 -9.48 9.87 -26.19
N GLN A 38 -8.16 9.61 -26.19
CA GLN A 38 -7.55 8.61 -25.31
C GLN A 38 -7.78 8.95 -23.82
N LYS A 39 -7.62 10.23 -23.46
CA LYS A 39 -7.83 10.72 -22.08
C LYS A 39 -9.28 10.59 -21.63
N ILE A 40 -10.23 10.99 -22.47
CA ILE A 40 -11.67 10.87 -22.17
C ILE A 40 -12.06 9.40 -22.06
N TRP A 41 -11.61 8.57 -23.01
CA TRP A 41 -11.93 7.14 -23.00
C TRP A 41 -11.44 6.42 -21.74
N GLY A 42 -10.23 6.72 -21.28
CA GLY A 42 -9.70 6.14 -20.05
C GLY A 42 -10.48 6.60 -18.81
N LEU A 43 -10.84 7.89 -18.72
CA LEU A 43 -11.72 8.38 -17.65
C LEU A 43 -13.10 7.68 -17.66
N MET A 44 -13.72 7.55 -18.83
CA MET A 44 -15.01 6.87 -18.99
C MET A 44 -14.92 5.38 -18.66
N THR A 45 -13.79 4.74 -18.95
CA THR A 45 -13.52 3.35 -18.57
C THR A 45 -13.50 3.20 -17.05
N VAL A 46 -12.76 4.07 -16.34
CA VAL A 46 -12.75 4.08 -14.86
C VAL A 46 -14.16 4.30 -14.32
N TRP A 47 -14.87 5.32 -14.82
CA TRP A 47 -16.24 5.61 -14.39
C TRP A 47 -17.18 4.41 -14.56
N ALA A 48 -17.18 3.78 -15.74
CA ALA A 48 -18.07 2.68 -16.07
C ALA A 48 -17.73 1.41 -15.29
N GLN A 49 -16.44 1.06 -15.18
CA GLN A 49 -16.00 -0.11 -14.43
C GLN A 49 -16.29 0.03 -12.93
N THR A 50 -16.04 1.20 -12.33
CA THR A 50 -16.42 1.45 -10.94
C THR A 50 -17.93 1.30 -10.77
N LYS A 51 -18.74 1.87 -11.66
CA LYS A 51 -20.20 1.77 -11.56
C LYS A 51 -20.72 0.34 -11.67
N ALA A 52 -20.08 -0.49 -12.50
CA ALA A 52 -20.47 -1.88 -12.72
C ALA A 52 -20.00 -2.83 -11.60
N CYS A 53 -18.81 -2.60 -11.05
CA CYS A 53 -18.13 -3.60 -10.21
C CYS A 53 -17.99 -3.19 -8.74
N PHE A 54 -18.16 -1.92 -8.40
CA PHE A 54 -17.95 -1.46 -7.02
C PHE A 54 -19.09 -1.95 -6.10
N PRO A 55 -18.78 -2.69 -5.03
CA PRO A 55 -19.81 -3.40 -4.25
C PRO A 55 -20.68 -2.46 -3.41
N HIS A 56 -20.21 -1.25 -3.09
CA HIS A 56 -20.92 -0.30 -2.23
C HIS A 56 -21.69 0.74 -3.03
N VAL A 57 -22.81 0.34 -3.64
CA VAL A 57 -23.64 1.21 -4.49
C VAL A 57 -24.12 2.48 -3.76
N ALA A 58 -24.50 2.37 -2.48
CA ALA A 58 -24.91 3.53 -1.67
C ALA A 58 -23.81 4.62 -1.62
N ARG A 59 -22.54 4.21 -1.50
CA ARG A 59 -21.41 5.15 -1.50
C ARG A 59 -21.26 5.87 -2.84
N LEU A 60 -21.51 5.19 -3.97
CA LEU A 60 -21.50 5.86 -5.29
C LEU A 60 -22.60 6.93 -5.39
N GLN A 61 -23.77 6.68 -4.78
CA GLN A 61 -24.86 7.65 -4.74
C GLN A 61 -24.52 8.84 -3.85
N GLU A 62 -24.02 8.61 -2.64
CA GLU A 62 -23.57 9.65 -1.71
C GLU A 62 -22.49 10.56 -2.31
N LEU A 63 -21.51 9.96 -3.00
CA LEU A 63 -20.44 10.69 -3.68
C LEU A 63 -20.92 11.40 -4.96
N LYS A 64 -22.11 11.07 -5.45
CA LYS A 64 -22.60 11.46 -6.77
C LYS A 64 -21.59 11.10 -7.86
N TRP A 65 -21.26 9.82 -7.95
CA TRP A 65 -20.17 9.31 -8.79
C TRP A 65 -20.19 9.83 -10.23
N ASP A 66 -21.37 9.88 -10.87
CA ASP A 66 -21.54 10.38 -12.23
C ASP A 66 -21.15 11.87 -12.36
N GLU A 67 -21.48 12.70 -11.36
CA GLU A 67 -21.08 14.11 -11.30
C GLU A 67 -19.57 14.23 -11.10
N LYS A 68 -18.97 13.42 -10.21
CA LYS A 68 -17.52 13.45 -9.96
C LYS A 68 -16.69 13.02 -11.15
N ALA A 69 -17.12 12.01 -11.89
CA ALA A 69 -16.48 11.66 -13.15
C ALA A 69 -16.60 12.79 -14.18
N ARG A 70 -17.76 13.46 -14.27
CA ARG A 70 -17.97 14.60 -15.18
C ARG A 70 -17.07 15.79 -14.85
N GLU A 71 -16.92 16.13 -13.56
CA GLU A 71 -16.01 17.18 -13.09
C GLU A 71 -14.55 16.93 -13.51
N CYS A 72 -14.14 15.66 -13.66
CA CYS A 72 -12.79 15.31 -14.10
C CYS A 72 -12.56 15.51 -15.59
N ILE A 73 -13.59 15.66 -16.44
CA ILE A 73 -13.43 15.74 -17.91
C ILE A 73 -12.49 16.88 -18.30
N GLY A 74 -12.75 18.11 -17.85
CA GLY A 74 -11.90 19.26 -18.17
C GLY A 74 -10.45 19.02 -17.76
N ARG A 75 -10.26 18.51 -16.53
CA ARG A 75 -8.94 18.21 -15.96
C ARG A 75 -8.16 17.18 -16.77
N VAL A 76 -8.80 16.07 -17.19
CA VAL A 76 -8.09 15.04 -17.97
C VAL A 76 -7.74 15.53 -19.37
N VAL A 77 -8.58 16.36 -19.99
CA VAL A 77 -8.32 16.97 -21.30
C VAL A 77 -7.11 17.90 -21.21
N GLU A 78 -7.07 18.75 -20.18
CA GLU A 78 -6.00 19.73 -19.93
C GLU A 78 -4.68 19.11 -19.42
N ALA A 79 -4.68 17.85 -18.99
CA ALA A 79 -3.49 17.18 -18.49
C ALA A 79 -2.35 17.20 -19.53
N LYS A 80 -1.20 17.79 -19.18
CA LYS A 80 -0.10 18.06 -20.11
C LYS A 80 0.72 16.81 -20.46
N ASP A 81 0.75 15.86 -19.53
CA ASP A 81 1.55 14.65 -19.61
C ASP A 81 0.81 13.45 -19.01
N MET A 82 1.39 12.27 -19.19
CA MET A 82 0.85 11.01 -18.70
C MET A 82 0.75 11.01 -17.17
N GLU A 83 1.72 11.59 -16.47
CA GLU A 83 1.76 11.62 -15.02
C GLU A 83 0.57 12.39 -14.44
N SER A 84 0.39 13.63 -14.88
CA SER A 84 -0.72 14.50 -14.50
C SER A 84 -2.07 13.85 -14.79
N TYR A 85 -2.20 13.16 -15.92
CA TYR A 85 -3.42 12.43 -16.28
C TYR A 85 -3.74 11.31 -15.30
N TYR A 86 -2.77 10.44 -14.99
CA TYR A 86 -2.99 9.32 -14.08
C TYR A 86 -3.22 9.80 -12.64
N LEU A 87 -2.56 10.88 -12.19
CA LEU A 87 -2.82 11.48 -10.88
C LEU A 87 -4.28 11.97 -10.73
N ILE A 88 -4.88 12.49 -11.81
CA ILE A 88 -6.31 12.87 -11.80
C ILE A 88 -7.20 11.63 -11.64
N LEU A 89 -6.90 10.54 -12.35
CA LEU A 89 -7.67 9.30 -12.24
C LEU A 89 -7.53 8.66 -10.85
N MET A 90 -6.31 8.65 -10.31
CA MET A 90 -6.02 8.18 -8.96
C MET A 90 -6.79 9.00 -7.91
N GLU A 91 -6.81 10.33 -8.05
CA GLU A 91 -7.60 11.20 -7.18
C GLU A 91 -9.10 10.89 -7.25
N LEU A 92 -9.62 10.62 -8.45
CA LEU A 92 -11.03 10.27 -8.62
C LEU A 92 -11.38 8.97 -7.88
N VAL A 93 -10.61 7.90 -8.07
CA VAL A 93 -10.89 6.61 -7.39
C VAL A 93 -10.60 6.66 -5.89
N ALA A 94 -9.66 7.47 -5.43
CA ALA A 94 -9.39 7.71 -4.02
C ALA A 94 -10.64 8.22 -3.27
N ARG A 95 -11.55 8.94 -3.94
CA ARG A 95 -12.82 9.40 -3.31
C ARG A 95 -13.70 8.24 -2.83
N LEU A 96 -13.55 7.06 -3.41
CA LEU A 96 -14.29 5.87 -2.99
C LEU A 96 -13.90 5.37 -1.61
N ARG A 97 -12.72 5.79 -1.10
CA ARG A 97 -12.21 5.42 0.23
C ARG A 97 -12.29 3.91 0.41
N ASP A 98 -11.64 3.18 -0.50
CA ASP A 98 -11.67 1.73 -0.57
C ASP A 98 -10.26 1.18 -0.83
N SER A 99 -9.88 0.13 -0.11
CA SER A 99 -8.51 -0.40 -0.15
C SER A 99 -8.20 -1.22 -1.39
N HIS A 100 -9.20 -1.69 -2.13
CA HIS A 100 -9.05 -2.58 -3.28
C HIS A 100 -9.51 -1.95 -4.61
N THR A 101 -9.89 -0.67 -4.59
CA THR A 101 -10.22 0.09 -5.79
C THR A 101 -9.16 1.17 -6.03
N TYR A 102 -8.30 0.95 -7.03
CA TYR A 102 -7.22 1.87 -7.36
C TYR A 102 -6.89 1.84 -8.86
N VAL A 103 -6.29 2.92 -9.34
CA VAL A 103 -5.70 3.01 -10.68
C VAL A 103 -4.20 2.74 -10.54
N ILE A 104 -3.68 1.73 -11.25
CA ILE A 104 -2.24 1.50 -11.34
C ILE A 104 -1.72 2.26 -12.57
N PRO A 105 -0.87 3.29 -12.39
CA PRO A 105 -0.28 3.99 -13.50
C PRO A 105 0.81 3.15 -14.20
N PRO A 106 1.32 3.55 -15.38
CA PRO A 106 2.30 2.77 -16.14
C PRO A 106 3.63 2.59 -15.41
N TRP A 107 3.97 3.48 -14.48
CA TRP A 107 5.12 3.35 -13.60
C TRP A 107 4.89 2.37 -12.43
N GLY A 108 3.72 1.76 -12.32
CA GLY A 108 3.39 0.77 -11.29
C GLY A 108 3.17 1.41 -9.92
N ARG A 109 3.52 0.67 -8.86
CA ARG A 109 3.34 1.12 -7.46
C ARG A 109 4.49 1.97 -6.93
N MET A 110 5.65 1.89 -7.58
CA MET A 110 6.89 2.58 -7.24
C MET A 110 7.39 3.32 -8.47
N THR A 111 7.50 4.65 -8.38
CA THR A 111 8.01 5.50 -9.45
C THR A 111 9.50 5.20 -9.72
N PRO A 112 9.90 4.90 -10.97
CA PRO A 112 11.30 4.76 -11.33
C PRO A 112 12.12 5.99 -10.95
N GLY A 113 13.31 5.77 -10.39
CA GLY A 113 14.20 6.86 -9.96
C GLY A 113 13.83 7.53 -8.64
N TYR A 114 12.77 7.07 -7.96
CA TYR A 114 12.41 7.55 -6.62
C TYR A 114 12.93 6.59 -5.53
N ASP A 115 13.11 7.11 -4.33
CA ASP A 115 13.62 6.40 -3.16
C ASP A 115 13.09 7.02 -1.84
N LEU A 116 13.52 6.44 -0.70
CA LEU A 116 13.17 6.86 0.66
C LEU A 116 14.42 6.95 1.52
N PRO A 117 14.49 7.83 2.54
CA PRO A 117 15.46 7.64 3.61
C PRO A 117 15.16 6.32 4.35
N PRO A 118 16.14 5.65 4.97
CA PRO A 118 15.95 4.33 5.58
C PRO A 118 15.27 4.44 6.95
N LEU A 119 14.04 4.93 6.96
CA LEU A 119 13.21 5.18 8.15
C LEU A 119 11.86 4.50 8.02
N GLU A 120 11.53 3.63 8.97
CA GLU A 120 10.17 3.14 9.13
C GLU A 120 9.43 4.07 10.09
N ILE A 121 8.45 4.81 9.56
CA ILE A 121 7.61 5.73 10.34
C ILE A 121 6.29 5.01 10.69
N GLY A 122 5.68 5.38 11.80
CA GLY A 122 4.33 4.95 12.16
C GLY A 122 3.57 6.01 12.93
N VAL A 123 2.25 5.84 13.01
CA VAL A 123 1.40 6.69 13.83
C VAL A 123 1.12 5.99 15.16
N VAL A 124 1.34 6.70 16.27
CA VAL A 124 0.93 6.28 17.62
C VAL A 124 0.05 7.38 18.21
N GLY A 125 -1.21 7.06 18.46
CA GLY A 125 -2.23 8.07 18.74
C GLY A 125 -2.45 8.96 17.51
N GLU A 126 -2.15 10.25 17.63
CA GLU A 126 -2.23 11.21 16.51
C GLU A 126 -0.86 11.64 15.96
N ARG A 127 0.23 11.14 16.55
CA ARG A 127 1.60 11.61 16.31
C ARG A 127 2.39 10.62 15.47
N PHE A 128 3.33 11.15 14.68
CA PHE A 128 4.18 10.38 13.79
C PHE A 128 5.53 10.12 14.45
N TYR A 129 5.95 8.87 14.52
CA TYR A 129 7.19 8.48 15.15
C TYR A 129 8.06 7.64 14.22
N VAL A 130 9.37 7.81 14.33
CA VAL A 130 10.34 6.85 13.80
C VAL A 130 10.22 5.56 14.63
N LEU A 131 9.80 4.47 14.01
CA LEU A 131 9.69 3.15 14.65
C LEU A 131 10.97 2.32 14.47
N ARG A 132 11.59 2.41 13.29
CA ARG A 132 12.91 1.83 12.98
C ARG A 132 13.69 2.81 12.13
N ALA A 133 15.00 2.76 12.27
CA ALA A 133 15.94 3.44 11.40
C ALA A 133 16.98 2.42 10.93
N GLY A 134 17.41 2.54 9.68
CA GLY A 134 18.57 1.81 9.20
C GLY A 134 19.86 2.35 9.81
N GLU A 135 20.97 1.69 9.50
CA GLU A 135 22.29 2.13 9.91
C GLU A 135 22.97 2.85 8.74
N SER A 136 23.30 4.14 8.93
CA SER A 136 24.12 4.93 8.02
C SER A 136 24.82 6.07 8.76
N ASP A 137 25.91 6.58 8.20
CA ASP A 137 26.64 7.70 8.80
C ASP A 137 25.81 8.99 8.80
N GLU A 138 24.97 9.20 7.78
CA GLU A 138 24.03 10.35 7.74
C GLU A 138 23.01 10.27 8.88
N LEU A 139 22.39 9.09 9.10
CA LEU A 139 21.43 8.91 10.19
C LEU A 139 22.08 9.08 11.56
N ALA A 140 23.30 8.57 11.75
CA ALA A 140 24.06 8.74 12.99
C ALA A 140 24.42 10.23 13.23
N ALA A 141 24.94 10.93 12.22
CA ALA A 141 25.30 12.34 12.32
C ALA A 141 24.08 13.23 12.58
N GLN A 142 22.94 12.90 11.97
CA GLN A 142 21.65 13.57 12.20
C GLN A 142 20.95 13.09 13.48
N ARG A 143 21.58 12.23 14.29
CA ARG A 143 21.01 11.66 15.52
C ARG A 143 19.60 11.12 15.30
N ILE A 144 19.40 10.28 14.29
CA ILE A 144 18.11 9.64 14.02
C ILE A 144 18.01 8.34 14.82
N TYR A 145 16.94 8.20 15.60
CA TYR A 145 16.71 7.02 16.45
C TYR A 145 15.21 6.72 16.60
N PRO A 146 14.83 5.46 16.92
CA PRO A 146 13.45 5.12 17.23
C PRO A 146 12.88 5.93 18.40
N GLY A 147 11.65 6.40 18.27
CA GLY A 147 10.98 7.25 19.25
C GLY A 147 11.03 8.75 18.94
N LEU A 148 11.82 9.18 17.95
CA LEU A 148 11.75 10.55 17.42
C LEU A 148 10.35 10.85 16.87
N GLU A 149 9.74 11.95 17.34
CA GLU A 149 8.48 12.45 16.78
C GLU A 149 8.79 13.33 15.56
N ILE A 150 8.11 13.10 14.45
CA ILE A 150 8.20 13.95 13.25
C ILE A 150 7.02 14.91 13.27
N LEU A 151 7.31 16.21 13.23
CA LEU A 151 6.34 17.30 13.31
C LEU A 151 5.98 17.85 11.94
N GLU A 152 6.97 18.03 11.08
CA GLU A 152 6.83 18.69 9.76
C GLU A 152 7.71 18.02 8.70
N ILE A 153 7.29 18.11 7.44
CA ILE A 153 8.04 17.62 6.27
C ILE A 153 8.22 18.76 5.26
N GLY A 154 9.47 18.96 4.83
CA GLY A 154 9.86 20.04 3.93
C GLY A 154 9.57 21.41 4.55
N ASP A 155 9.18 22.36 3.72
CA ASP A 155 8.76 23.70 4.13
C ASP A 155 7.22 23.85 4.13
N HIS A 156 6.51 22.72 4.22
CA HIS A 156 5.07 22.65 3.90
C HIS A 156 4.18 22.43 5.13
N GLY A 157 4.65 22.77 6.32
CA GLY A 157 3.85 22.73 7.55
C GLY A 157 3.64 21.31 8.12
N PRO A 158 2.60 21.11 8.95
CA PRO A 158 2.46 19.92 9.78
C PRO A 158 2.37 18.61 8.98
N ILE A 159 3.07 17.58 9.46
CA ILE A 159 3.14 16.25 8.81
C ILE A 159 1.76 15.64 8.54
N ARG A 160 0.79 15.82 9.45
CA ARG A 160 -0.57 15.29 9.30
C ARG A 160 -1.27 15.93 8.10
N GLN A 161 -1.11 17.23 7.93
CA GLN A 161 -1.68 17.96 6.81
C GLN A 161 -1.05 17.51 5.50
N GLN A 162 0.29 17.42 5.46
CA GLN A 162 1.02 16.94 4.30
C GLN A 162 0.61 15.52 3.89
N PHE A 163 0.47 14.62 4.85
CA PHE A 163 0.02 13.27 4.62
C PHE A 163 -1.39 13.22 4.00
N ASN A 164 -2.32 14.00 4.54
CA ASN A 164 -3.69 14.04 4.03
C ASN A 164 -3.77 14.64 2.61
N GLU A 165 -3.09 15.77 2.39
CA GLU A 165 -3.22 16.55 1.16
C GLU A 165 -2.41 15.99 -0.02
N LYS A 166 -1.23 15.42 0.26
CA LYS A 166 -0.32 14.95 -0.79
C LYS A 166 -0.36 13.45 -1.00
N ILE A 167 -0.68 12.66 0.03
CA ILE A 167 -0.62 11.19 -0.04
C ILE A 167 -2.02 10.58 -0.11
N LEU A 168 -2.87 10.84 0.90
CA LEU A 168 -4.22 10.24 0.95
C LEU A 168 -5.13 10.71 -0.18
N LYS A 169 -4.82 11.86 -0.77
CA LYS A 169 -5.42 12.34 -2.02
C LYS A 169 -5.38 11.30 -3.15
N TYR A 170 -4.36 10.44 -3.20
CA TYR A 170 -4.19 9.44 -4.25
C TYR A 170 -4.24 7.99 -3.75
N TYR A 171 -3.97 7.75 -2.46
CA TYR A 171 -3.70 6.40 -1.94
C TYR A 171 -4.54 5.99 -0.71
N THR A 172 -5.71 6.60 -0.48
CA THR A 172 -6.58 6.20 0.64
C THR A 172 -7.05 4.73 0.54
N ARG A 173 -7.31 4.13 1.70
CA ARG A 173 -7.67 2.73 1.93
C ARG A 173 -8.97 2.55 2.71
N GLY A 174 -9.68 3.64 3.01
CA GLY A 174 -11.06 3.59 3.51
C GLY A 174 -11.28 3.66 5.01
N SER A 175 -10.25 3.37 5.81
CA SER A 175 -10.25 3.62 7.24
C SER A 175 -9.00 4.39 7.64
N LYS A 176 -9.05 5.10 8.77
CA LYS A 176 -7.91 5.84 9.29
C LYS A 176 -6.68 4.95 9.46
N GLN A 177 -6.87 3.76 10.02
CA GLN A 177 -5.78 2.82 10.30
C GLN A 177 -5.15 2.28 9.01
N ALA A 178 -5.99 1.98 8.00
CA ALA A 178 -5.50 1.51 6.72
C ALA A 178 -4.83 2.63 5.92
N ASP A 179 -5.34 3.86 6.02
CA ASP A 179 -4.70 5.06 5.48
C ASP A 179 -3.32 5.24 6.12
N GLU A 180 -3.22 5.23 7.44
CA GLU A 180 -1.96 5.36 8.16
C GLU A 180 -0.96 4.25 7.80
N ALA A 181 -1.39 3.02 7.54
CA ALA A 181 -0.50 1.97 7.06
C ALA A 181 0.17 2.30 5.70
N VAL A 182 -0.41 3.19 4.88
CA VAL A 182 0.17 3.61 3.59
C VAL A 182 1.38 4.53 3.76
N LEU A 183 1.53 5.18 4.92
CA LEU A 183 2.61 6.14 5.16
C LEU A 183 4.01 5.52 4.96
N VAL A 184 4.15 4.21 5.24
CA VAL A 184 5.43 3.49 5.12
C VAL A 184 5.94 3.49 3.67
N PHE A 185 5.05 3.64 2.70
CA PHE A 185 5.40 3.65 1.28
C PHE A 185 5.70 5.05 0.75
N TYR A 186 4.88 6.03 1.13
CA TYR A 186 4.78 7.28 0.35
C TYR A 186 5.13 8.55 1.11
N LEU A 187 5.20 8.53 2.45
CA LEU A 187 5.32 9.77 3.23
C LEU A 187 6.59 10.57 2.92
N LEU A 188 7.74 9.88 2.79
CA LEU A 188 9.02 10.50 2.47
C LEU A 188 9.48 10.20 1.04
N TYR A 189 8.62 9.58 0.23
CA TYR A 189 8.95 9.10 -1.12
C TYR A 189 9.15 10.27 -2.06
N GLY A 190 10.19 10.18 -2.89
CA GLY A 190 10.53 11.24 -3.83
C GLY A 190 11.77 10.90 -4.64
N PRO A 191 12.25 11.82 -5.50
CA PRO A 191 13.40 11.57 -6.35
C PRO A 191 14.63 11.12 -5.56
N ARG A 192 15.29 10.06 -6.03
CA ARG A 192 16.47 9.47 -5.40
C ARG A 192 17.59 10.51 -5.28
N GLY A 193 18.27 10.52 -4.13
CA GLY A 193 19.41 11.39 -3.87
C GLY A 193 19.03 12.82 -3.50
N GLU A 194 17.78 13.24 -3.69
CA GLU A 194 17.30 14.51 -3.14
C GLU A 194 17.19 14.44 -1.62
N LYS A 195 17.27 15.62 -1.00
CA LYS A 195 17.16 15.74 0.45
C LYS A 195 15.75 16.16 0.87
N VAL A 196 15.28 15.58 1.97
CA VAL A 196 14.05 15.96 2.65
C VAL A 196 14.39 16.56 4.02
N ARG A 197 13.89 17.76 4.28
CA ARG A 197 13.96 18.40 5.59
C ARG A 197 12.83 17.86 6.46
N LEU A 198 13.12 17.54 7.71
CA LEU A 198 12.11 17.21 8.72
C LEU A 198 12.32 18.07 9.95
N GLN A 199 11.24 18.55 10.56
CA GLN A 199 11.28 19.04 11.92
C GLN A 199 10.92 17.89 12.86
N VAL A 200 11.79 17.60 13.83
CA VAL A 200 11.63 16.48 14.75
C VAL A 200 11.68 16.95 16.20
N ARG A 201 11.04 16.20 17.08
CA ARG A 201 11.14 16.33 18.53
C ARG A 201 11.84 15.11 19.11
N ASP A 202 12.93 15.36 19.82
CA ASP A 202 13.69 14.38 20.59
C ASP A 202 12.89 13.90 21.81
N THR A 203 13.29 12.75 22.38
CA THR A 203 12.58 12.15 23.54
C THR A 203 12.68 12.98 24.81
N ASP A 204 13.65 13.90 24.88
CA ASP A 204 13.78 14.91 25.94
C ASP A 204 12.92 16.17 25.70
N GLY A 205 12.20 16.23 24.58
CA GLY A 205 11.36 17.34 24.17
C GLY A 205 12.03 18.40 23.29
N GLY A 206 13.34 18.29 23.05
CA GLY A 206 14.08 19.20 22.19
C GLY A 206 13.58 19.16 20.74
N ILE A 207 13.40 20.32 20.10
CA ILE A 207 12.96 20.41 18.70
C ILE A 207 14.13 20.84 17.81
N ARG A 208 14.31 20.15 16.69
CA ARG A 208 15.37 20.46 15.72
C ARG A 208 14.98 20.07 14.31
N ASN A 209 15.72 20.63 13.36
CA ASN A 209 15.62 20.22 11.96
C ASN A 209 16.66 19.15 11.65
N VAL A 210 16.26 18.17 10.84
CA VAL A 210 17.14 17.18 10.22
C VAL A 210 17.00 17.25 8.71
N LEU A 211 18.04 16.84 8.01
CA LEU A 211 18.08 16.82 6.55
C LEU A 211 18.57 15.44 6.11
N LEU A 212 17.68 14.68 5.48
CA LEU A 212 17.93 13.28 5.12
C LEU A 212 17.93 13.10 3.61
N THR A 213 18.85 12.30 3.12
CA THR A 213 18.91 11.94 1.70
C THR A 213 17.92 10.81 1.41
N ARG A 214 17.17 10.91 0.31
CA ARG A 214 16.34 9.81 -0.20
C ARG A 214 17.23 8.73 -0.80
N ASN A 215 17.74 7.88 0.07
CA ASN A 215 18.58 6.75 -0.26
C ASN A 215 18.34 5.66 0.79
N SER A 216 17.70 4.57 0.39
CA SER A 216 17.37 3.47 1.29
C SER A 216 18.56 2.55 1.61
N ALA A 217 19.73 2.76 1.02
CA ALA A 217 20.91 1.93 1.27
C ALA A 217 21.44 2.09 2.71
N GLY A 218 21.73 0.96 3.35
CA GLY A 218 22.47 0.86 4.60
C GLY A 218 23.99 0.94 4.40
N LYS A 219 24.74 0.86 5.50
CA LYS A 219 26.22 0.94 5.52
C LYS A 219 26.93 -0.04 4.58
N ASP A 220 26.38 -1.24 4.43
CA ASP A 220 26.91 -2.32 3.58
C ASP A 220 26.40 -2.24 2.13
N GLY A 221 25.62 -1.20 1.80
CA GLY A 221 24.97 -1.03 0.50
C GLY A 221 23.68 -1.86 0.34
N ALA A 222 23.30 -2.67 1.32
CA ALA A 222 22.03 -3.39 1.29
C ALA A 222 20.86 -2.42 1.52
N PRO A 223 19.72 -2.60 0.83
CA PRO A 223 18.56 -1.75 1.06
C PRO A 223 17.97 -1.99 2.45
N PHE A 224 17.58 -0.92 3.13
CA PHE A 224 16.82 -0.98 4.36
C PHE A 224 15.51 -1.73 4.12
N MET A 225 15.37 -2.88 4.79
CA MET A 225 14.19 -3.73 4.64
C MET A 225 13.10 -3.29 5.62
N TYR A 226 12.03 -2.73 5.09
CA TYR A 226 10.83 -2.38 5.87
C TYR A 226 10.12 -3.64 6.35
N ARG A 227 9.52 -3.63 7.56
CA ARG A 227 8.88 -4.83 8.15
C ARG A 227 7.83 -5.48 7.24
N PHE A 228 7.05 -4.69 6.52
CA PHE A 228 6.04 -5.24 5.63
C PHE A 228 6.67 -6.02 4.46
N LEU A 229 7.85 -5.63 3.96
CA LEU A 229 8.60 -6.39 2.95
C LEU A 229 9.23 -7.63 3.56
N GLU A 230 9.83 -7.52 4.74
CA GLU A 230 10.37 -8.67 5.50
C GLU A 230 9.27 -9.73 5.63
N ASN A 231 8.09 -9.34 6.12
CA ASN A 231 6.94 -10.21 6.29
C ASN A 231 6.43 -10.78 4.95
N LEU A 232 6.34 -9.97 3.91
CA LEU A 232 5.88 -10.41 2.58
C LEU A 232 6.71 -11.56 2.01
N PHE A 233 8.03 -11.55 2.26
CA PHE A 233 8.96 -12.56 1.75
C PHE A 233 9.30 -13.66 2.76
N THR A 234 8.80 -13.57 4.00
CA THR A 234 9.08 -14.59 5.01
C THR A 234 8.39 -15.91 4.63
N PRO A 235 9.15 -17.02 4.50
CA PRO A 235 8.64 -18.26 3.94
C PRO A 235 7.84 -19.13 4.91
N SER A 236 7.95 -18.89 6.22
CA SER A 236 7.35 -19.72 7.27
C SER A 236 6.91 -18.87 8.46
N ILE A 237 6.13 -19.46 9.36
CA ILE A 237 5.73 -18.81 10.60
C ILE A 237 6.93 -18.71 11.56
N GLN A 238 6.85 -17.77 12.50
CA GLN A 238 7.77 -17.74 13.64
C GLN A 238 6.96 -18.02 14.90
N SER A 239 7.42 -18.94 15.75
CA SER A 239 6.73 -19.27 16.99
C SER A 239 7.69 -19.46 18.15
N ARG A 240 7.18 -19.21 19.37
CA ARG A 240 7.89 -19.49 20.62
C ARG A 240 6.91 -19.64 21.77
N MET A 241 7.26 -20.47 22.75
CA MET A 241 6.53 -20.54 24.02
C MET A 241 6.99 -19.42 24.96
N LEU A 242 6.05 -18.71 25.56
CA LEU A 242 6.31 -17.70 26.58
C LEU A 242 6.36 -18.35 27.98
N ALA A 243 6.97 -17.65 28.94
CA ALA A 243 7.22 -18.18 30.28
C ALA A 243 5.94 -18.54 31.07
N ASP A 244 4.80 -17.95 30.72
CA ASP A 244 3.49 -18.21 31.32
C ASP A 244 2.73 -19.38 30.66
N GLY A 245 3.32 -20.04 29.66
CA GLY A 245 2.68 -21.10 28.89
C GLY A 245 1.85 -20.60 27.70
N THR A 246 1.93 -19.31 27.34
CA THR A 246 1.29 -18.78 26.14
C THR A 246 2.15 -19.04 24.91
N CYS A 247 1.59 -19.64 23.85
CA CYS A 247 2.27 -19.75 22.57
C CYS A 247 2.15 -18.42 21.81
N TYR A 248 3.27 -17.82 21.42
CA TYR A 248 3.29 -16.72 20.46
C TYR A 248 3.55 -17.27 19.07
N VAL A 249 2.75 -16.86 18.09
CA VAL A 249 2.95 -17.18 16.68
C VAL A 249 2.77 -15.94 15.81
N ASN A 250 3.74 -15.64 14.97
CA ASN A 250 3.62 -14.66 13.91
C ASN A 250 3.32 -15.37 12.59
N VAL A 251 2.23 -14.93 11.93
CA VAL A 251 1.89 -15.36 10.57
C VAL A 251 2.15 -14.19 9.63
N PRO A 252 3.30 -14.18 8.93
CA PRO A 252 3.84 -12.97 8.34
C PRO A 252 3.10 -12.50 7.08
N ASN A 253 2.53 -13.42 6.29
CA ASN A 253 1.80 -13.10 5.07
C ASN A 253 0.73 -14.16 4.77
N PHE A 254 -0.08 -13.93 3.74
CA PHE A 254 -0.99 -14.94 3.17
C PHE A 254 -0.75 -15.07 1.66
N GLU A 255 0.49 -14.89 1.19
CA GLU A 255 0.80 -14.91 -0.24
C GLU A 255 0.44 -16.26 -0.87
N ALA A 256 -0.36 -16.25 -1.93
CA ALA A 256 -0.83 -17.48 -2.59
C ALA A 256 0.32 -18.38 -3.10
N ARG A 257 1.49 -17.79 -3.38
CA ARG A 257 2.70 -18.54 -3.79
C ARG A 257 3.40 -19.22 -2.62
N ASN A 258 3.13 -18.80 -1.39
CA ASN A 258 3.69 -19.38 -0.19
C ASN A 258 2.73 -20.45 0.37
N THR A 259 2.85 -21.66 -0.15
CA THR A 259 2.03 -22.79 0.27
C THR A 259 2.43 -23.38 1.64
N ARG A 260 3.60 -23.00 2.18
CA ARG A 260 4.16 -23.60 3.41
C ARG A 260 3.53 -23.09 4.69
N LEU A 261 3.10 -21.82 4.71
CA LEU A 261 2.62 -21.17 5.93
C LEU A 261 1.46 -21.91 6.60
N ALA A 262 0.50 -22.38 5.80
CA ALA A 262 -0.64 -23.12 6.32
C ALA A 262 -0.22 -24.46 6.93
N ASP A 263 0.73 -25.17 6.31
CA ASP A 263 1.22 -26.45 6.79
C ASP A 263 2.07 -26.29 8.05
N ASP A 264 2.93 -25.28 8.09
CA ASP A 264 3.76 -24.99 9.26
C ASP A 264 2.90 -24.54 10.45
N PHE A 265 1.82 -23.78 10.20
CA PHE A 265 0.85 -23.43 11.23
C PHE A 265 0.09 -24.65 11.78
N ARG A 266 -0.35 -25.56 10.91
CA ARG A 266 -0.97 -26.83 11.35
C ARG A 266 -0.01 -27.66 12.19
N LYS A 267 1.23 -27.85 11.73
CA LYS A 267 2.26 -28.57 12.48
C LYS A 267 2.53 -27.96 13.84
N LEU A 268 2.57 -26.61 13.93
CA LEU A 268 2.71 -25.94 15.21
C LEU A 268 1.55 -26.29 16.13
N VAL A 269 0.30 -26.12 15.68
CA VAL A 269 -0.89 -26.41 16.49
C VAL A 269 -0.91 -27.88 16.95
N ASP A 270 -0.60 -28.82 16.06
CA ASP A 270 -0.56 -30.26 16.38
C ASP A 270 0.56 -30.60 17.39
N SER A 271 1.61 -29.78 17.47
CA SER A 271 2.72 -29.97 18.41
C SER A 271 2.47 -29.36 19.80
N LEU A 272 1.43 -28.53 19.97
CA LEU A 272 1.15 -27.90 21.26
C LEU A 272 0.54 -28.90 22.23
N ASP A 273 1.11 -28.99 23.43
CA ASP A 273 0.53 -29.76 24.53
C ASP A 273 -0.64 -28.96 25.16
N PRO A 274 -1.89 -29.45 25.07
CA PRO A 274 -3.04 -28.76 25.66
C PRO A 274 -2.99 -28.64 27.19
N ALA A 275 -2.21 -29.48 27.88
CA ALA A 275 -2.04 -29.40 29.33
C ALA A 275 -1.08 -28.28 29.76
N LEU A 276 -0.14 -27.90 28.89
CA LEU A 276 0.87 -26.88 29.16
C LEU A 276 0.57 -25.54 28.50
N THR A 277 -0.16 -25.55 27.38
CA THR A 277 -0.46 -24.35 26.60
C THR A 277 -1.66 -23.61 27.19
N ARG A 278 -1.42 -22.43 27.76
CA ARG A 278 -2.44 -21.61 28.43
C ARG A 278 -3.15 -20.61 27.51
N GLY A 279 -2.57 -20.33 26.36
CA GLY A 279 -3.11 -19.36 25.41
C GLY A 279 -2.33 -19.29 24.11
N LEU A 280 -2.87 -18.54 23.15
CA LEU A 280 -2.25 -18.28 21.86
C LEU A 280 -2.29 -16.78 21.56
N ILE A 281 -1.13 -16.18 21.27
CA ILE A 281 -1.01 -14.85 20.68
C ILE A 281 -0.75 -15.05 19.19
N LEU A 282 -1.75 -14.73 18.38
CA LEU A 282 -1.63 -14.70 16.92
C LEU A 282 -1.26 -13.29 16.47
N ASP A 283 0.00 -13.09 16.07
CA ASP A 283 0.50 -11.82 15.55
C ASP A 283 0.37 -11.76 14.03
N LEU A 284 -0.59 -10.96 13.57
CA LEU A 284 -0.84 -10.65 12.16
C LEU A 284 -0.36 -9.23 11.77
N ARG A 285 0.41 -8.55 12.63
CA ARG A 285 0.93 -7.22 12.29
C ARG A 285 1.84 -7.32 11.07
N TYR A 286 1.76 -6.31 10.20
CA TYR A 286 2.50 -6.24 8.92
C TYR A 286 2.18 -7.38 7.93
N ASN A 287 1.14 -8.17 8.18
CA ASN A 287 0.60 -9.08 7.18
C ASN A 287 -0.32 -8.28 6.23
N SER A 288 0.08 -8.16 4.95
CA SER A 288 -0.66 -7.39 3.94
C SER A 288 -1.88 -8.11 3.36
N GLY A 289 -2.23 -9.28 3.88
CA GLY A 289 -3.24 -10.15 3.31
C GLY A 289 -2.69 -11.01 2.17
N ALA A 290 -3.62 -11.56 1.39
CA ALA A 290 -3.32 -12.23 0.13
C ALA A 290 -3.85 -11.37 -1.01
N PRO A 291 -3.20 -11.31 -2.18
CA PRO A 291 -3.95 -11.01 -3.40
C PRO A 291 -5.10 -12.01 -3.53
N ALA A 292 -6.24 -11.55 -4.08
CA ALA A 292 -7.25 -12.48 -4.55
C ALA A 292 -6.56 -13.53 -5.44
N ALA A 293 -6.69 -14.81 -5.09
CA ALA A 293 -6.06 -15.89 -5.84
C ALA A 293 -6.55 -15.84 -7.29
N SER A 294 -5.63 -15.70 -8.24
CA SER A 294 -5.94 -16.03 -9.64
C SER A 294 -6.25 -17.53 -9.69
N PRO A 295 -7.41 -17.97 -10.19
CA PRO A 295 -7.65 -19.39 -10.37
C PRO A 295 -6.57 -19.97 -11.30
N PRO A 296 -6.19 -21.25 -11.11
CA PRO A 296 -5.30 -21.91 -12.06
C PRO A 296 -5.91 -21.78 -13.46
N ARG A 297 -5.12 -21.27 -14.42
CA ARG A 297 -5.54 -21.27 -15.83
C ARG A 297 -5.84 -22.71 -16.20
N SER A 298 -7.10 -23.01 -16.48
CA SER A 298 -7.46 -24.28 -17.11
C SER A 298 -6.62 -24.41 -18.38
N PRO A 299 -5.95 -25.55 -18.64
CA PRO A 299 -5.31 -25.76 -19.93
C PRO A 299 -6.40 -25.62 -21.00
N ALA A 300 -6.16 -24.76 -21.97
CA ALA A 300 -7.06 -24.58 -23.10
C ALA A 300 -7.27 -25.94 -23.78
N ALA A 301 -8.54 -26.33 -23.91
CA ALA A 301 -8.99 -27.40 -24.80
C ALA A 301 -9.20 -26.82 -26.20
#